data_AF-A0A1B8J7I0-F1
#
_entry.id   AF-A0A1B8J7I0-F1
#
_cell.length_a   1.000
_cell.length_b   1.000
_cell.length_c   1.000
_cell.angle_alpha   90.00
_cell.angle_beta   90.00
_cell.angle_gamma   90.00
#
_symmetry.space_group_name_H-M   'P 1'
#
loop_
_entity.id
_entity.type
_entity.pdbx_description
1 polymer ?
#
loop_
_entity_poly.entity_id
_entity_poly.type
_entity_poly.pdbx_seq_one_letter_code
_entity_poly.pdbx_strand_id
1 'polypeptide(L)'
;MGGFKKQPTQPLSSKSISENEFENGGRGESKTKKESKNKGNKVYSVLLPIELIDRLKRYQNREDAKRIETQTYICTQALNAWLDSKGFK
;
A
#
# COMPACT_ATOMS: atom_id res chain seq x y z
N MET A 1 15.12 -58.74 -7.35
CA MET A 1 15.76 -58.08 -8.50
C MET A 1 14.66 -57.26 -9.18
N GLY A 2 14.60 -55.93 -9.15
CA GLY A 2 15.61 -54.92 -9.50
C GLY A 2 15.36 -54.51 -10.97
N GLY A 3 15.10 -53.26 -11.37
CA GLY A 3 15.00 -51.97 -10.68
C GLY A 3 14.46 -50.92 -11.67
N PHE A 4 13.87 -49.85 -11.14
CA PHE A 4 13.44 -48.67 -11.89
C PHE A 4 14.67 -47.89 -12.39
N LYS A 5 14.74 -47.57 -13.70
CA LYS A 5 15.81 -46.75 -14.29
C LYS A 5 15.40 -45.27 -14.36
N LYS A 6 16.34 -44.41 -13.97
CA LYS A 6 16.24 -42.96 -13.70
C LYS A 6 16.15 -42.10 -14.97
N GLN A 7 15.59 -40.89 -14.81
CA GLN A 7 15.61 -39.77 -15.75
C GLN A 7 17.05 -39.27 -16.04
N PRO A 8 17.29 -38.65 -17.22
CA PRO A 8 18.37 -37.70 -17.43
C PRO A 8 17.88 -36.24 -17.57
N THR A 9 18.59 -35.35 -16.87
CA THR A 9 18.45 -33.89 -16.79
C THR A 9 19.13 -33.18 -17.97
N GLN A 10 18.54 -32.03 -18.38
CA GLN A 10 18.97 -30.90 -19.27
C GLN A 10 20.46 -30.77 -19.69
N PRO A 11 20.80 -30.16 -20.87
CA PRO A 11 20.74 -28.69 -21.07
C PRO A 11 20.42 -28.20 -22.51
N LEU A 12 19.66 -27.11 -22.66
CA LEU A 12 19.65 -26.34 -23.91
C LEU A 12 20.48 -25.06 -23.73
N SER A 13 21.64 -25.10 -24.36
CA SER A 13 22.68 -24.11 -24.39
C SER A 13 22.36 -22.97 -25.37
N SER A 14 22.42 -21.74 -24.85
CA SER A 14 23.11 -20.55 -25.41
C SER A 14 22.81 -20.02 -26.84
N LYS A 15 22.31 -18.77 -26.85
CA LYS A 15 22.83 -17.56 -27.54
C LYS A 15 22.77 -17.46 -29.08
N SER A 16 21.99 -16.49 -29.55
CA SER A 16 22.49 -15.45 -30.48
C SER A 16 21.73 -14.14 -30.26
N ILE A 17 22.50 -13.09 -29.93
CA ILE A 17 22.08 -11.70 -29.85
C ILE A 17 22.17 -11.13 -31.27
N SER A 18 21.16 -10.37 -31.70
CA SER A 18 21.26 -9.52 -32.89
C SER A 18 21.08 -8.07 -32.46
N GLU A 19 22.20 -7.36 -32.31
CA GLU A 19 22.28 -5.90 -32.30
C GLU A 19 22.13 -5.41 -33.74
N ASN A 20 20.93 -5.00 -34.13
CA ASN A 20 20.72 -4.08 -35.26
C ASN A 20 19.26 -3.60 -35.26
N GLU A 21 18.95 -2.61 -34.44
CA GLU A 21 17.93 -1.55 -34.66
C GLU A 21 17.88 -0.67 -33.41
N PHE A 22 18.98 0.04 -33.19
CA PHE A 22 19.00 1.26 -32.40
C PHE A 22 18.43 2.36 -33.32
N GLU A 23 17.48 3.15 -32.79
CA GLU A 23 16.92 4.39 -33.36
C GLU A 23 15.92 4.30 -34.51
N ASN A 24 14.62 4.32 -34.18
CA ASN A 24 13.83 5.56 -34.25
C ASN A 24 12.33 5.33 -33.99
N GLY A 25 11.76 6.21 -33.16
CA GLY A 25 10.38 6.67 -33.31
C GLY A 25 9.30 5.80 -32.66
N GLY A 26 8.82 6.24 -31.50
CA GLY A 26 7.50 5.80 -31.02
C GLY A 26 7.35 5.52 -29.54
N ARG A 27 8.29 5.95 -28.68
CA ARG A 27 8.03 6.01 -27.23
C ARG A 27 7.06 7.17 -26.99
N GLY A 28 5.78 6.91 -27.22
CA GLY A 28 4.69 7.74 -26.72
C GLY A 28 4.82 7.77 -25.19
N GLU A 29 5.52 8.77 -24.69
CA GLU A 29 5.48 9.21 -23.29
C GLU A 29 4.02 9.54 -22.98
N SER A 30 3.24 8.52 -22.65
CA SER A 30 2.03 8.72 -21.87
C SER A 30 2.51 9.07 -20.47
N LYS A 31 2.90 10.34 -20.29
CA LYS A 31 2.83 10.99 -18.99
C LYS A 31 1.35 11.04 -18.65
N THR A 32 0.81 9.92 -18.18
CA THR A 32 -0.34 9.97 -17.31
C THR A 32 0.18 10.72 -16.08
N LYS A 33 0.07 12.05 -16.10
CA LYS A 33 -0.02 12.83 -14.88
C LYS A 33 -1.19 12.20 -14.13
N LYS A 34 -0.90 11.24 -13.25
CA LYS A 34 -1.78 10.90 -12.14
C LYS A 34 -1.89 12.19 -11.36
N GLU A 35 -2.87 13.01 -11.72
CA GLU A 35 -3.34 14.06 -10.84
C GLU A 35 -3.64 13.36 -9.52
N SER A 36 -2.84 13.67 -8.51
CA SER A 36 -2.99 13.11 -7.19
C SER A 36 -4.37 13.55 -6.69
N LYS A 37 -5.34 12.63 -6.74
CA LYS A 37 -6.71 12.80 -6.21
C LYS A 37 -6.78 13.17 -4.71
N ASN A 38 -5.63 13.38 -4.05
CA ASN A 38 -5.49 13.67 -2.62
C ASN A 38 -4.95 15.09 -2.34
N LYS A 39 -5.26 16.09 -3.18
CA LYS A 39 -4.86 17.50 -2.91
C LYS A 39 -5.37 18.07 -1.57
N GLY A 40 -6.34 17.42 -0.91
CA GLY A 40 -6.90 17.86 0.37
C GLY A 40 -6.37 17.16 1.64
N ASN A 41 -5.74 15.98 1.52
CA ASN A 41 -5.35 15.19 2.68
C ASN A 41 -3.84 15.25 2.90
N LYS A 42 -3.42 15.82 4.03
CA LYS A 42 -2.04 15.75 4.52
C LYS A 42 -1.95 14.76 5.67
N VAL A 43 -0.88 13.97 5.70
CA VAL A 43 -0.59 13.07 6.82
C VAL A 43 -0.02 13.90 7.97
N TYR A 44 -0.60 13.73 9.15
CA TYR A 44 -0.12 14.30 10.41
C TYR A 44 0.18 13.16 11.38
N SER A 45 1.42 13.05 11.82
CA SER A 45 1.89 11.96 12.69
C SER A 45 2.01 12.45 14.13
N VAL A 46 1.43 11.72 15.07
CA VAL A 46 1.51 11.99 16.51
C VAL A 46 1.99 10.76 17.25
N LEU A 47 2.78 10.98 18.31
CA LEU A 47 3.16 9.91 19.24
C LEU A 47 2.01 9.69 20.23
N LEU A 48 1.58 8.45 20.38
CA LEU A 48 0.51 8.06 21.30
C LEU A 48 1.03 7.00 22.28
N PRO A 49 0.50 6.96 23.52
CA PRO A 49 0.77 5.87 24.45
C PRO A 49 0.39 4.51 23.84
N ILE A 50 1.22 3.50 24.06
CA ILE A 50 1.01 2.13 23.52
C ILE A 50 -0.36 1.59 23.96
N GLU A 51 -0.73 1.80 25.22
CA GLU A 51 -2.01 1.35 25.78
C GLU A 51 -3.22 1.93 25.03
N LEU A 52 -3.12 3.20 24.58
CA LEU A 52 -4.17 3.85 23.82
C LEU A 52 -4.29 3.24 22.42
N ILE A 53 -3.15 2.94 21.78
CA ILE A 53 -3.11 2.25 20.48
C ILE A 53 -3.76 0.88 20.59
N ASP A 54 -3.44 0.11 21.64
CA ASP A 54 -4.01 -1.21 21.85
C ASP A 54 -5.52 -1.15 22.13
N ARG A 55 -5.96 -0.18 22.93
CA ARG A 55 -7.39 0.05 23.17
C ARG A 55 -8.14 0.39 21.88
N LEU A 56 -7.56 1.23 21.02
CA LEU A 56 -8.15 1.58 19.73
C LEU A 56 -8.25 0.37 18.80
N LYS A 57 -7.18 -0.44 18.71
CA LYS A 57 -7.19 -1.67 17.92
C LYS A 57 -8.23 -2.68 18.43
N ARG A 58 -8.34 -2.86 19.74
CA ARG A 58 -9.35 -3.73 20.34
C ARG A 58 -10.76 -3.27 20.01
N TYR A 59 -11.02 -1.96 20.04
CA TYR A 59 -12.30 -1.39 19.62
C TYR A 59 -12.60 -1.74 18.16
N GLN A 60 -11.65 -1.48 17.25
CA GLN A 60 -11.85 -1.72 15.82
C GLN A 60 -12.03 -3.20 15.44
N ASN A 61 -11.54 -4.11 16.28
CA ASN A 61 -11.70 -5.55 16.10
C ASN A 61 -12.98 -6.11 16.74
N ARG A 62 -13.80 -5.29 17.42
CA ARG A 62 -15.12 -5.74 17.92
C ARG A 62 -16.10 -5.85 16.76
N GLU A 63 -17.01 -6.82 16.86
CA GLU A 63 -18.08 -7.04 15.87
C GLU A 63 -19.01 -5.82 15.73
N ASP A 64 -19.13 -5.02 16.79
CA ASP A 64 -19.97 -3.81 16.83
C ASP A 64 -19.32 -2.59 16.16
N ALA A 65 -18.03 -2.64 15.83
CA ALA A 65 -17.34 -1.51 15.21
C ALA A 65 -17.86 -1.32 13.79
N LYS A 66 -18.40 -0.13 13.49
CA LYS A 66 -18.88 0.16 12.14
C LYS A 66 -17.66 0.19 11.22
N ARG A 67 -17.75 -0.43 10.04
CA ARG A 67 -16.67 -0.49 9.03
C ARG A 67 -16.09 0.89 8.64
N ILE A 68 -16.81 1.96 8.93
CA ILE A 68 -16.44 3.36 8.65
C ILE A 68 -15.50 3.95 9.73
N GLU A 69 -15.41 3.33 10.91
CA GLU A 69 -14.63 3.79 12.07
C GLU A 69 -13.14 3.48 11.96
N THR A 70 -12.53 3.98 10.88
CA THR A 70 -11.08 3.97 10.69
C THR A 70 -10.37 4.78 11.79
N GLN A 71 -9.08 4.51 12.01
CA GLN A 71 -8.30 5.24 13.03
C GLN A 71 -8.30 6.75 12.75
N THR A 72 -8.13 7.12 11.48
CA THR A 72 -8.21 8.50 11.02
C THR A 72 -9.58 9.12 11.34
N TYR A 73 -10.68 8.41 11.07
CA TYR A 73 -12.02 8.92 11.37
C TYR A 73 -12.18 9.21 12.87
N ILE A 74 -11.83 8.24 13.72
CA ILE A 74 -11.96 8.36 15.18
C ILE A 74 -11.11 9.54 15.69
N CYS A 75 -9.85 9.64 15.26
CA CYS A 75 -8.96 10.73 15.66
C CYS A 75 -9.48 12.09 15.20
N THR A 76 -9.95 12.20 13.96
CA THR A 76 -10.52 13.46 13.44
C THR A 76 -11.76 13.89 14.22
N GLN A 77 -12.68 12.98 14.52
CA GLN A 77 -13.87 13.29 15.31
C GLN A 77 -13.51 13.73 16.73
N ALA A 78 -12.59 13.01 17.39
CA ALA A 78 -12.15 13.36 18.73
C ALA A 78 -11.43 14.73 18.78
N LEU A 79 -10.57 15.02 17.80
CA LEU A 79 -9.87 16.30 17.70
C LEU A 79 -10.82 17.46 17.41
N ASN A 80 -11.75 17.30 16.47
CA ASN A 80 -12.76 18.33 16.18
C ASN A 80 -13.62 18.61 17.41
N ALA A 81 -14.14 17.57 18.07
CA ALA A 81 -14.94 17.75 19.29
C ALA A 81 -14.14 18.46 20.41
N TRP A 82 -12.85 18.14 20.53
CA TRP A 82 -11.97 18.84 21.48
C TRP A 82 -11.75 20.30 21.09
N LEU A 83 -11.46 20.62 19.82
CA LEU A 83 -11.26 21.98 19.33
C LEU A 83 -12.53 22.83 19.46
N ASP A 84 -13.69 22.25 19.11
CA ASP A 84 -15.01 22.86 19.26
C ASP A 84 -15.28 23.20 20.74
N SER A 85 -14.93 22.29 21.66
CA SER A 85 -15.07 22.52 23.11
C SER A 85 -14.19 23.68 23.64
N LYS A 86 -13.14 24.03 22.88
CA LYS A 86 -12.24 25.15 23.16
C LYS A 86 -12.62 26.42 22.41
N GLY A 87 -13.69 26.39 21.59
CA GLY A 87 -14.15 27.52 20.80
C GLY A 87 -13.28 27.83 19.58
N PHE A 88 -12.43 26.90 19.15
CA PHE A 88 -11.67 27.04 17.91
C PHE A 88 -12.53 26.49 16.76
N LYS A 89 -12.93 27.37 15.83
CA LYS A 89 -13.71 27.06 14.62
C LYS A 89 -12.93 27.41 13.37
#